data_AF-A0A511DM82-F1
#
_entry.id   AF-A0A511DM82-F1
#
_cell.length_a   1.000
_cell.length_b   1.000
_cell.length_c   1.000
_cell.angle_alpha   90.00
_cell.angle_beta   90.00
_cell.angle_gamma   90.00
#
_symmetry.space_group_name_H-M   'P 1'
#
loop_
_entity.id
_entity.type
_entity.pdbx_description
1 polymer ?
#
loop_
_entity_poly.entity_id
_entity_poly.type
_entity_poly.pdbx_seq_one_letter_code
_entity_poly.pdbx_strand_id
1 'polypeptide(L)'
;MERPAAGRHPLQTLVRTRRGFVVFDPRIVEGTHYSIDDHGALVHDRVPAGATLGVVVAAGAAGALFLGDGWWKLAWLVAGLLVGAVLAALLLAIVDLVDSPERRYRKLTGSRRFSRNVTDTTDPSTWQLCVLGSRVADSRAWRTGLIDPDRLLGPLLWSAVSGDDSGETVRDTLTELADVATELDATGPVPGRRRPSTVTGQDDTLDPVVVLRARADALRDRLRCA
;
A
#
# COMPACT_ATOMS: atom_id res chain seq x y z
N MET A 1 -12.65 9.78 11.20
CA MET A 1 -12.26 8.37 11.43
C MET A 1 -12.58 7.60 10.16
N GLU A 2 -11.62 7.54 9.25
CA GLU A 2 -11.77 6.71 8.03
C GLU A 2 -11.74 5.24 8.43
N ARG A 3 -12.76 4.50 8.01
CA ARG A 3 -12.75 3.04 8.10
C ARG A 3 -11.63 2.53 7.18
N PRO A 4 -10.71 1.68 7.66
CA PRO A 4 -9.82 0.98 6.74
C PRO A 4 -10.68 0.14 5.80
N ALA A 5 -10.52 0.35 4.50
CA ALA A 5 -11.17 -0.46 3.48
C ALA A 5 -10.77 -1.93 3.72
N ALA A 6 -11.76 -2.76 4.07
CA ALA A 6 -11.56 -4.20 4.21
C ALA A 6 -11.03 -4.75 2.88
N GLY A 7 -9.80 -5.23 2.87
CA GLY A 7 -9.16 -5.79 1.68
C GLY A 7 -7.67 -5.48 1.59
N ARG A 8 -7.28 -4.20 1.77
CA ARG A 8 -5.93 -3.72 1.46
C ARG A 8 -4.86 -4.37 2.34
N HIS A 9 -3.90 -5.06 1.73
CA HIS A 9 -2.67 -5.45 2.41
C HIS A 9 -2.02 -4.20 3.04
N PRO A 10 -1.61 -4.23 4.32
CA PRO A 10 -1.13 -3.04 5.02
C PRO A 10 0.10 -2.41 4.33
N LEU A 11 0.93 -3.22 3.68
CA LEU A 11 2.04 -2.77 2.84
C LEU A 11 1.65 -2.85 1.36
N GLN A 12 1.37 -1.69 0.74
CA GLN A 12 0.91 -1.62 -0.66
C GLN A 12 1.94 -2.17 -1.66
N THR A 13 3.23 -2.11 -1.35
CA THR A 13 4.31 -2.55 -2.23
C THR A 13 4.60 -4.05 -2.15
N LEU A 14 3.89 -4.80 -1.30
CA LEU A 14 4.05 -6.24 -1.13
C LEU A 14 2.70 -6.94 -1.27
N VAL A 15 2.51 -7.65 -2.38
CA VAL A 15 1.26 -8.36 -2.69
C VAL A 15 1.48 -9.86 -2.54
N ARG A 16 0.65 -10.50 -1.71
CA ARG A 16 0.64 -11.95 -1.56
C ARG A 16 -0.18 -12.59 -2.68
N THR A 17 0.44 -13.51 -3.42
CA THR A 17 -0.23 -14.30 -4.47
C THR A 17 -0.40 -15.75 -4.04
N ARG A 18 -1.17 -16.54 -4.80
CA ARG A 18 -1.36 -17.98 -4.53
C ARG A 18 -0.04 -18.78 -4.56
N ARG A 19 0.96 -18.30 -5.29
CA ARG A 19 2.22 -19.01 -5.55
C ARG A 19 3.44 -18.37 -4.87
N GLY A 20 3.27 -17.25 -4.16
CA GLY A 20 4.38 -16.52 -3.56
C GLY A 20 4.04 -15.06 -3.30
N PHE A 21 5.01 -14.17 -3.51
CA PHE A 21 4.87 -12.72 -3.32
C PHE A 21 5.25 -11.96 -4.59
N VAL A 22 4.63 -10.81 -4.79
CA VAL A 22 5.08 -9.81 -5.76
C VAL A 22 5.51 -8.59 -4.96
N VAL A 23 6.77 -8.21 -5.09
CA VAL A 23 7.33 -7.01 -4.46
C VAL A 23 7.46 -5.95 -5.54
N PHE A 24 7.03 -4.73 -5.23
CA PHE A 24 7.08 -3.58 -6.12
C PHE A 24 8.06 -2.53 -5.58
N ASP A 25 8.73 -1.82 -6.49
CA ASP A 25 9.51 -0.64 -6.12
C ASP A 25 8.57 0.46 -5.61
N PRO A 26 8.73 0.98 -4.38
CA PRO A 26 7.91 2.08 -3.87
C PRO A 26 7.90 3.33 -4.76
N ARG A 27 8.98 3.56 -5.53
CA ARG A 27 9.11 4.70 -6.44
C ARG A 27 8.11 4.69 -7.59
N ILE A 28 7.43 3.57 -7.86
CA ILE A 28 6.39 3.52 -8.90
C ILE A 28 5.12 4.26 -8.49
N VAL A 29 4.81 4.28 -7.19
CA VAL A 29 3.62 4.95 -6.63
C VAL A 29 3.97 6.31 -6.00
N GLU A 30 5.24 6.52 -5.65
CA GLU A 30 5.68 7.73 -4.96
C GLU A 30 5.38 9.03 -5.74
N GLY A 31 4.64 9.94 -5.09
CA GLY A 31 4.25 11.22 -5.67
C GLY A 31 3.30 11.08 -6.86
N THR A 32 2.62 9.94 -7.01
CA THR A 32 1.54 9.73 -7.99
C THR A 32 0.20 9.56 -7.27
N HIS A 33 -0.90 9.53 -8.04
CA HIS A 33 -2.23 9.18 -7.55
C HIS A 33 -2.56 7.70 -7.79
N TYR A 34 -1.55 6.84 -7.88
CA TYR A 34 -1.75 5.40 -8.07
C TYR A 34 -1.42 4.63 -6.78
N SER A 35 -2.23 3.63 -6.46
CA SER A 35 -1.98 2.64 -5.43
C SER A 35 -1.99 1.24 -6.05
N ILE A 36 -1.33 0.27 -5.39
CA ILE A 36 -1.34 -1.13 -5.83
C ILE A 36 -2.46 -1.84 -5.08
N ASP A 37 -3.33 -2.55 -5.80
CA ASP A 37 -4.40 -3.34 -5.22
C ASP A 37 -3.93 -4.72 -4.72
N ASP A 38 -4.82 -5.47 -4.07
CA ASP A 38 -4.54 -6.81 -3.53
C ASP A 38 -4.29 -7.87 -4.62
N HIS A 39 -4.45 -7.50 -5.89
CA HIS A 39 -4.17 -8.34 -7.06
C HIS A 39 -2.87 -7.95 -7.76
N GLY A 40 -2.17 -6.90 -7.31
CA GLY A 40 -0.94 -6.40 -7.91
C GLY A 40 -1.16 -5.51 -9.14
N ALA A 41 -2.37 -4.96 -9.32
CA ALA A 41 -2.69 -3.98 -10.34
C ALA A 41 -2.54 -2.55 -9.81
N LEU A 42 -2.04 -1.65 -10.65
CA LEU A 42 -1.97 -0.22 -10.36
C LEU A 42 -3.37 0.40 -10.57
N VAL A 43 -3.93 0.97 -9.52
CA VAL A 43 -5.26 1.58 -9.48
C VAL A 43 -5.13 3.06 -9.17
N HIS A 44 -5.82 3.90 -9.95
CA HIS A 44 -5.81 5.35 -9.73
C HIS A 44 -6.75 5.73 -8.57
N ASP A 45 -6.20 6.32 -7.51
CA ASP A 45 -6.91 6.66 -6.26
C ASP A 45 -7.99 7.73 -6.42
N ARG A 46 -7.86 8.62 -7.42
CA ARG A 46 -8.77 9.76 -7.63
C ARG A 46 -9.99 9.48 -8.49
N VAL A 47 -10.05 8.34 -9.17
CA VAL A 47 -11.25 7.95 -9.90
C VAL A 47 -11.93 6.85 -9.09
N PRO A 48 -12.72 7.19 -8.05
CA PRO A 48 -13.52 6.17 -7.40
C PRO A 48 -14.36 5.53 -8.49
N ALA A 49 -14.38 4.20 -8.58
CA ALA A 49 -15.15 3.48 -9.59
C ALA A 49 -16.63 3.94 -9.66
N GLY A 50 -17.14 4.55 -8.59
CA GLY A 50 -18.45 5.20 -8.55
C GLY A 50 -18.60 6.46 -9.40
N ALA A 51 -17.54 7.23 -9.67
CA ALA A 51 -17.59 8.43 -10.51
C ALA A 51 -17.74 8.08 -12.00
N THR A 52 -17.04 7.07 -12.49
CA THR A 52 -17.20 6.57 -13.87
C THR A 52 -18.56 5.92 -14.06
N LEU A 53 -19.02 5.11 -13.09
CA LEU A 53 -20.40 4.60 -13.05
C LEU A 53 -21.44 5.72 -13.03
N GLY A 54 -21.22 6.78 -12.24
CA GLY A 54 -22.11 7.93 -12.15
C GLY A 54 -22.26 8.68 -13.47
N VAL A 55 -21.18 8.87 -14.22
CA VAL A 55 -21.20 9.49 -15.55
C VAL A 55 -21.97 8.63 -16.55
N VAL A 56 -21.75 7.32 -16.54
CA VAL A 56 -22.45 6.37 -17.43
C VAL A 56 -23.94 6.31 -17.13
N VAL A 57 -24.32 6.28 -15.85
CA VAL A 57 -25.72 6.28 -15.41
C VAL A 57 -26.39 7.62 -15.70
N ALA A 58 -25.72 8.75 -15.44
CA ALA A 58 -26.25 10.09 -15.73
C ALA A 58 -26.45 10.31 -17.23
N ALA A 59 -25.53 9.84 -18.08
CA ALA A 59 -25.67 9.89 -19.54
C ALA A 59 -26.83 9.01 -20.04
N GLY A 60 -26.97 7.79 -19.50
CA GLY A 60 -28.09 6.90 -19.81
C GLY A 60 -29.45 7.47 -19.38
N ALA A 61 -29.52 8.07 -18.19
CA ALA A 61 -30.73 8.69 -17.66
C ALA A 61 -31.13 9.95 -18.45
N ALA A 62 -30.16 10.79 -18.82
CA ALA A 62 -30.40 11.98 -19.64
C ALA A 62 -30.93 11.60 -21.04
N GLY A 63 -30.34 10.57 -21.67
CA GLY A 63 -30.82 10.04 -22.95
C GLY A 63 -32.25 9.49 -22.89
N ALA A 64 -32.58 8.76 -21.82
CA ALA A 64 -33.91 8.18 -21.63
C ALA A 64 -35.01 9.22 -21.33
N LEU A 65 -34.67 10.29 -20.61
CA LEU A 65 -35.63 11.31 -20.16
C LEU A 65 -35.91 12.38 -21.23
N PHE A 66 -34.93 12.75 -22.06
CA PHE A 66 -35.08 13.87 -23.00
C PHE A 66 -35.42 13.46 -24.44
N LEU A 67 -35.11 12.23 -24.88
CA LEU A 67 -35.18 11.84 -26.30
C LEU A 67 -36.13 10.67 -26.59
N GLY A 68 -36.58 9.94 -25.57
CA GLY A 68 -37.42 8.76 -25.76
C GLY A 68 -38.90 9.04 -25.56
N ASP A 69 -39.74 8.49 -26.43
CA ASP A 69 -41.19 8.41 -26.22
C ASP A 69 -41.67 6.96 -26.35
N GLY A 70 -42.59 6.54 -25.46
CA GLY A 70 -43.06 5.15 -25.40
C GLY A 70 -41.94 4.10 -25.29
N TRP A 71 -42.02 3.03 -26.10
CA TRP A 71 -41.05 1.92 -26.14
C TRP A 71 -39.67 2.32 -26.69
N TRP A 72 -39.56 3.46 -27.40
CA TRP A 72 -38.28 4.03 -27.83
C TRP A 72 -37.44 4.62 -26.70
N LYS A 73 -38.01 4.86 -25.53
CA LYS A 73 -37.22 5.19 -24.32
C LYS A 73 -36.16 4.13 -24.01
N LEU A 74 -36.48 2.86 -24.22
CA LEU A 74 -35.58 1.75 -23.91
C LEU A 74 -34.39 1.69 -24.89
N ALA A 75 -34.65 1.94 -26.18
CA ALA A 75 -33.61 2.01 -27.20
C ALA A 75 -32.65 3.19 -26.97
N TRP A 76 -33.19 4.38 -26.64
CA TRP A 76 -32.39 5.57 -26.34
C TRP A 76 -31.60 5.44 -25.03
N LEU A 77 -32.15 4.75 -24.03
CA LEU A 77 -31.44 4.42 -22.80
C LEU A 77 -30.21 3.54 -23.07
N VAL A 78 -30.36 2.48 -23.88
CA VAL A 78 -29.26 1.59 -24.25
C VAL A 78 -28.21 2.33 -25.08
N ALA A 79 -28.63 3.15 -26.05
CA ALA A 79 -27.71 3.97 -26.84
C ALA A 79 -26.94 4.97 -25.97
N GLY A 80 -27.61 5.65 -25.03
CA GLY A 80 -26.98 6.57 -24.09
C GLY A 80 -25.98 5.88 -23.15
N LEU A 81 -26.31 4.68 -22.68
CA LEU A 81 -25.39 3.83 -21.90
C LEU A 81 -24.14 3.45 -22.69
N LEU A 82 -24.29 3.05 -23.96
CA LEU A 82 -23.17 2.70 -24.83
C LEU A 82 -22.27 3.90 -25.09
N VAL A 83 -22.84 5.05 -25.45
CA VAL A 83 -22.08 6.28 -25.67
C VAL A 83 -21.37 6.73 -24.39
N GLY A 84 -22.06 6.67 -23.24
CA GLY A 84 -21.48 6.97 -21.94
C GLY A 84 -20.31 6.03 -21.58
N ALA A 85 -20.44 4.74 -21.85
CA ALA A 85 -19.39 3.76 -21.63
C ALA A 85 -18.16 4.01 -22.52
N VAL A 86 -18.36 4.33 -23.80
CA VAL A 86 -17.27 4.69 -24.72
C VAL A 86 -16.58 5.97 -24.26
N LEU A 87 -17.33 6.99 -23.86
CA LEU A 87 -16.76 8.25 -23.37
C LEU A 87 -15.96 8.04 -22.07
N ALA A 88 -16.47 7.22 -21.15
CA ALA A 88 -15.78 6.86 -19.92
C ALA A 88 -14.49 6.08 -20.21
N ALA A 89 -14.51 5.13 -21.14
CA ALA A 89 -13.32 4.41 -21.57
C ALA A 89 -12.29 5.34 -22.20
N LEU A 90 -12.73 6.32 -23.00
CA LEU A 90 -11.85 7.30 -23.64
C LEU A 90 -11.21 8.26 -22.60
N LEU A 91 -11.98 8.70 -21.60
CA LEU A 91 -11.47 9.51 -20.49
C LEU A 91 -10.44 8.74 -19.66
N LEU A 92 -10.71 7.48 -19.32
CA LEU A 92 -9.75 6.60 -18.63
C LEU A 92 -8.48 6.42 -19.45
N ALA A 93 -8.60 6.20 -20.77
CA ALA A 93 -7.46 6.08 -21.66
C ALA A 93 -6.61 7.35 -21.73
N ILE A 94 -7.22 8.54 -21.71
CA ILE A 94 -6.50 9.83 -21.68
C ILE A 94 -5.75 10.00 -20.35
N VAL A 95 -6.37 9.67 -19.23
CA VAL A 95 -5.73 9.72 -17.90
C VAL A 95 -4.51 8.81 -17.86
N ASP A 96 -4.64 7.56 -18.32
CA ASP A 96 -3.52 6.61 -18.37
C ASP A 96 -2.43 7.04 -19.36
N LEU A 97 -2.78 7.73 -20.44
CA LEU A 97 -1.80 8.23 -21.41
C LEU A 97 -0.97 9.39 -20.87
N VAL A 98 -1.60 10.31 -20.13
CA VAL A 98 -0.96 11.52 -19.59
C VAL A 98 -0.17 11.21 -18.33
N ASP A 99 -0.68 10.34 -17.46
CA ASP A 99 -0.13 10.08 -16.13
C ASP A 99 0.38 8.63 -15.96
N SER A 100 0.95 8.05 -17.01
CA SER A 100 1.47 6.68 -16.98
C SER A 100 2.60 6.55 -15.94
N PRO A 101 2.38 5.85 -14.80
CA PRO A 101 3.36 5.73 -13.72
C PRO A 101 4.61 4.99 -14.20
N GLU A 102 4.46 4.03 -15.13
CA GLU A 102 5.57 3.30 -15.74
C GLU A 102 6.52 4.19 -16.55
N ARG A 103 5.99 5.18 -17.28
CA ARG A 103 6.80 6.13 -18.05
C ARG A 103 7.59 7.03 -17.11
N ARG A 104 6.97 7.49 -16.03
CA ARG A 104 7.62 8.28 -14.99
C ARG A 104 8.71 7.48 -14.29
N TYR A 105 8.39 6.27 -13.84
CA TYR A 105 9.34 5.37 -13.21
C TYR A 105 10.57 5.15 -14.09
N ARG A 106 10.38 4.84 -15.38
CA ARG A 106 11.47 4.67 -16.34
C ARG A 106 12.33 5.93 -16.51
N LYS A 107 11.73 7.12 -16.45
CA LYS A 107 12.48 8.39 -16.48
C LYS A 107 13.30 8.61 -15.20
N LEU A 108 12.79 8.18 -14.05
CA LEU A 108 13.44 8.37 -12.75
C LEU A 108 14.57 7.37 -12.50
N THR A 109 14.33 6.08 -12.77
CA THR A 109 15.26 4.99 -12.41
C THR A 109 16.05 4.46 -13.61
N GLY A 110 15.65 4.79 -14.84
CA GLY A 110 16.20 4.18 -16.06
C GLY A 110 15.81 2.71 -16.26
N SER A 111 15.11 2.10 -15.30
CA SER A 111 14.74 0.69 -15.32
C SER A 111 13.32 0.48 -15.87
N ARG A 112 13.10 -0.68 -16.49
CA ARG A 112 11.75 -1.17 -16.84
C ARG A 112 11.20 -2.15 -15.82
N ARG A 113 12.03 -2.61 -14.88
CA ARG A 113 11.64 -3.56 -13.83
C ARG A 113 11.26 -2.76 -12.59
N PHE A 114 9.99 -2.83 -12.24
CA PHE A 114 9.39 -2.20 -11.06
C PHE A 114 8.70 -3.21 -10.17
N SER A 115 8.67 -4.49 -10.56
CA SER A 115 8.14 -5.59 -9.77
C SER A 115 8.99 -6.84 -9.94
N ARG A 116 9.02 -7.67 -8.89
CA ARG A 116 9.67 -8.99 -8.91
C ARG A 116 8.78 -10.02 -8.24
N ASN A 117 8.58 -11.13 -8.93
CA ASN A 117 7.89 -12.30 -8.39
C ASN A 117 8.89 -13.13 -7.58
N VAL A 118 8.50 -13.47 -6.36
CA VAL A 118 9.31 -14.25 -5.42
C VAL A 118 8.50 -15.47 -5.00
N THR A 119 9.01 -16.67 -5.30
CA THR A 119 8.39 -17.94 -4.88
C THR A 119 9.34 -18.71 -3.96
N ASP A 120 8.75 -19.53 -3.08
CA ASP A 120 9.48 -20.41 -2.16
C ASP A 120 10.44 -21.37 -2.89
N THR A 121 10.04 -21.78 -4.09
CA THR A 121 10.73 -22.74 -4.96
C THR A 121 11.90 -22.13 -5.74
N THR A 122 11.82 -20.85 -6.11
CA THR A 122 12.84 -20.20 -6.95
C THR A 122 13.85 -19.41 -6.15
N ASP A 123 13.41 -18.79 -5.05
CA ASP A 123 14.24 -17.88 -4.25
C ASP A 123 13.82 -17.97 -2.77
N PRO A 124 14.15 -19.08 -2.10
CA PRO A 124 13.65 -19.37 -0.75
C PRO A 124 14.14 -18.33 0.28
N SER A 125 15.36 -17.83 0.13
CA SER A 125 15.92 -16.79 1.01
C SER A 125 15.15 -15.49 0.89
N THR A 126 14.83 -15.04 -0.32
CA THR A 126 14.06 -13.81 -0.55
C THR A 126 12.59 -14.01 -0.21
N TRP A 127 12.05 -15.21 -0.41
CA TRP A 127 10.70 -15.56 0.01
C TRP A 127 10.53 -15.45 1.53
N GLN A 128 11.50 -15.90 2.31
CA GLN A 128 11.50 -15.73 3.77
C GLN A 128 11.50 -14.26 4.19
N LEU A 129 12.24 -13.39 3.49
CA LEU A 129 12.21 -11.94 3.73
C LEU A 129 10.83 -11.35 3.47
N CYS A 130 10.17 -11.77 2.38
CA CYS A 130 8.81 -11.35 2.07
C CYS A 130 7.81 -11.80 3.15
N VAL A 131 7.97 -13.01 3.69
CA VAL A 131 7.15 -13.51 4.80
C VAL A 131 7.37 -12.68 6.07
N LEU A 132 8.62 -12.38 6.43
CA LEU A 132 8.94 -11.52 7.58
C LEU A 132 8.37 -10.12 7.41
N GLY A 133 8.58 -9.50 6.25
CA GLY A 133 8.03 -8.19 5.91
C GLY A 133 6.51 -8.15 5.98
N SER A 134 5.82 -9.18 5.48
CA SER A 134 4.36 -9.32 5.61
C SER A 134 3.93 -9.36 7.08
N ARG A 135 4.62 -10.14 7.92
CA ARG A 135 4.29 -10.22 9.36
C ARG A 135 4.47 -8.88 10.07
N VAL A 136 5.55 -8.16 9.76
CA VAL A 136 5.78 -6.81 10.29
C VAL A 136 4.65 -5.88 9.87
N ALA A 137 4.28 -5.88 8.58
CA ALA A 137 3.22 -5.03 8.06
C ALA A 137 1.84 -5.34 8.69
N ASP A 138 1.57 -6.61 8.99
CA ASP A 138 0.32 -7.03 9.63
C ASP A 138 0.24 -6.65 11.12
N SER A 139 1.39 -6.40 11.76
CA SER A 139 1.45 -5.99 13.16
C SER A 139 0.67 -4.70 13.43
N ARG A 140 0.12 -4.58 14.64
CA ARG A 140 -0.57 -3.36 15.05
C ARG A 140 0.44 -2.23 15.26
N ALA A 141 1.62 -2.53 15.80
CA ALA A 141 2.71 -1.58 15.97
C ALA A 141 3.06 -0.87 14.65
N TRP A 142 3.19 -1.62 13.55
CA TRP A 142 3.46 -1.03 12.24
C TRP A 142 2.25 -0.26 11.71
N ARG A 143 1.04 -0.84 11.77
CA ARG A 143 -0.17 -0.16 11.28
C ARG A 143 -0.44 1.18 11.98
N THR A 144 -0.14 1.26 13.27
CA THR A 144 -0.27 2.49 14.07
C THR A 144 0.91 3.47 13.91
N GLY A 145 1.96 3.08 13.17
CA GLY A 145 3.16 3.91 12.97
C GLY A 145 4.03 4.02 14.21
N LEU A 146 3.90 3.10 15.18
CA LEU A 146 4.78 3.02 16.34
C LEU A 146 6.18 2.53 15.95
N ILE A 147 6.24 1.61 15.00
CA ILE A 147 7.46 1.16 14.34
C ILE A 147 7.41 1.59 12.87
N ASP A 148 8.56 1.97 12.32
CA ASP A 148 8.69 2.42 10.93
C ASP A 148 7.66 3.51 10.52
N PRO A 149 7.64 4.67 11.20
CA PRO A 149 6.71 5.76 10.89
C PRO A 149 6.95 6.38 9.51
N ASP A 150 8.17 6.26 8.98
CA ASP A 150 8.53 6.77 7.65
C ASP A 150 8.22 5.77 6.53
N ARG A 151 7.67 4.58 6.85
CA ARG A 151 7.25 3.54 5.89
C ARG A 151 8.40 3.03 5.01
N LEU A 152 9.59 2.89 5.59
CA LEU A 152 10.82 2.42 4.96
C LEU A 152 10.87 0.89 4.78
N LEU A 153 9.92 0.14 5.34
CA LEU A 153 9.80 -1.31 5.14
C LEU A 153 9.68 -1.69 3.65
N GLY A 154 8.94 -0.91 2.86
CA GLY A 154 8.79 -1.14 1.42
C GLY A 154 10.12 -0.97 0.66
N PRO A 155 10.81 0.18 0.79
CA PRO A 155 12.14 0.39 0.22
C PRO A 155 13.16 -0.70 0.60
N LEU A 156 13.20 -1.08 1.88
CA LEU A 156 14.15 -2.09 2.38
C LEU A 156 13.88 -3.49 1.81
N LEU A 157 12.61 -3.87 1.65
CA LEU A 157 12.27 -5.12 0.97
C LEU A 157 12.64 -5.08 -0.51
N TRP A 158 12.42 -3.94 -1.17
CA TRP A 158 12.78 -3.78 -2.57
C TRP A 158 14.29 -3.85 -2.78
N SER A 159 15.12 -3.24 -1.94
CA SER A 159 16.58 -3.28 -2.09
C SER A 159 17.13 -4.72 -1.99
N ALA A 160 16.62 -5.51 -1.03
CA ALA A 160 16.96 -6.93 -0.92
C ALA A 160 16.50 -7.76 -2.12
N VAL A 161 15.28 -7.52 -2.60
CA VAL A 161 14.71 -8.25 -3.74
C VAL A 161 15.35 -7.80 -5.06
N SER A 162 15.85 -6.57 -5.16
CA SER A 162 16.56 -6.06 -6.34
C SER A 162 17.99 -6.59 -6.43
N GLY A 163 18.55 -7.02 -5.30
CA GLY A 163 19.95 -7.40 -5.17
C GLY A 163 20.88 -6.20 -4.98
N ASP A 164 20.33 -5.05 -4.58
CA ASP A 164 21.10 -3.83 -4.33
C ASP A 164 21.81 -3.88 -2.97
N ASP A 165 21.22 -4.59 -2.00
CA ASP A 165 21.76 -4.77 -0.66
C ASP A 165 22.16 -6.22 -0.36
N SER A 166 23.02 -6.36 0.66
CA SER A 166 23.30 -7.65 1.27
C SER A 166 22.00 -8.18 1.92
N GLY A 167 21.47 -9.27 1.35
CA GLY A 167 20.25 -9.90 1.85
C GLY A 167 20.35 -10.39 3.30
N GLU A 168 21.57 -10.49 3.86
CA GLU A 168 21.83 -10.80 5.27
C GLU A 168 21.52 -9.61 6.17
N THR A 169 22.04 -8.42 5.86
CA THR A 169 21.75 -7.18 6.63
C THR A 169 20.27 -6.84 6.64
N VAL A 170 19.61 -7.02 5.50
CA VAL A 170 18.15 -6.82 5.39
C VAL A 170 17.39 -7.87 6.20
N ARG A 171 17.84 -9.14 6.19
CA ARG A 171 17.26 -10.19 7.02
C ARG A 171 17.34 -9.87 8.51
N ASP A 172 18.51 -9.46 8.98
CA ASP A 172 18.75 -9.15 10.39
C ASP A 172 17.87 -7.98 10.83
N THR A 173 17.81 -6.94 10.00
CA THR A 173 16.96 -5.76 10.25
C THR A 173 15.47 -6.12 10.28
N LEU A 174 15.00 -6.94 9.33
CA LEU A 174 13.59 -7.40 9.30
C LEU A 174 13.25 -8.32 10.46
N THR A 175 14.19 -9.17 10.88
CA THR A 175 14.01 -10.07 12.03
C THR A 175 13.91 -9.23 13.31
N GLU A 176 14.81 -8.26 13.49
CA GLU A 176 14.75 -7.34 14.62
C GLU A 176 13.44 -6.53 14.64
N LEU A 177 12.98 -6.05 13.48
CA LEU A 177 11.70 -5.37 13.35
C LEU A 177 10.52 -6.27 13.69
N ALA A 178 10.54 -7.53 13.26
CA ALA A 178 9.48 -8.50 13.54
C ALA A 178 9.41 -8.84 15.03
N ASP A 179 10.55 -8.98 15.70
CA ASP A 179 10.63 -9.23 17.14
C ASP A 179 10.07 -8.04 17.92
N VAL A 180 10.53 -6.81 17.62
CA VAL A 180 10.04 -5.59 18.27
C VAL A 180 8.55 -5.38 18.01
N ALA A 181 8.07 -5.64 16.79
CA ALA A 181 6.65 -5.57 16.45
C ALA A 181 5.82 -6.55 17.29
N THR A 182 6.31 -7.78 17.44
CA THR A 182 5.63 -8.84 18.21
C THR A 182 5.58 -8.50 19.69
N GLU A 183 6.68 -7.99 20.26
CA GLU A 183 6.75 -7.54 21.66
C GLU A 183 5.83 -6.34 21.94
N LEU A 184 5.76 -5.38 21.01
CA LEU A 184 4.85 -4.23 21.11
C LEU A 184 3.39 -4.63 20.94
N ASP A 185 3.08 -5.60 20.09
CA ASP A 185 1.72 -6.10 19.93
C ASP A 185 1.26 -6.89 21.17
N ALA A 186 2.16 -7.64 21.80
CA ALA A 186 1.90 -8.39 23.03
C ALA A 186 1.67 -7.49 24.26
N THR A 187 2.28 -6.30 24.31
CA THR A 187 2.12 -5.34 25.42
C THR A 187 0.80 -4.56 25.40
N GLY A 188 0.01 -4.67 24.33
CA GLY A 188 -1.34 -4.10 24.24
C GLY A 188 -1.38 -2.61 23.87
N PRO A 189 -2.53 -1.92 24.03
CA PRO A 189 -2.64 -0.51 23.67
C PRO A 189 -1.72 0.36 24.54
N VAL A 190 -0.63 0.85 23.97
CA VAL A 190 0.21 1.87 24.62
C VAL A 190 -0.66 3.10 24.88
N PRO A 191 -0.84 3.54 26.15
CA PRO A 191 -1.59 4.74 26.44
C PRO A 191 -0.92 5.92 25.74
N GLY A 192 -1.64 6.53 24.81
CA GLY A 192 -1.15 7.70 24.07
C GLY A 192 -0.69 8.76 25.05
N ARG A 193 0.51 9.31 24.79
CA ARG A 193 1.18 10.46 25.42
C ARG A 193 0.30 11.12 26.49
N ARG A 194 0.28 10.56 27.71
CA ARG A 194 -0.40 11.22 28.83
C ARG A 194 0.31 12.54 29.06
N ARG A 195 -0.46 13.62 29.14
CA ARG A 195 -0.01 14.90 29.72
C ARG A 195 0.75 14.61 31.02
N PRO A 196 1.77 15.42 31.37
CA PRO A 196 2.50 15.23 32.60
C PRO A 196 1.55 15.43 33.78
N SER A 197 1.00 14.33 34.28
CA SER A 197 0.38 14.27 35.59
C SER A 197 1.50 13.85 36.53
N THR A 198 1.92 14.79 37.36
CA THR A 198 2.71 14.55 38.57
C THR A 198 2.09 13.40 39.35
N VAL A 199 2.72 12.22 39.27
CA VAL A 199 2.49 11.10 40.18
C VAL A 199 3.86 10.63 40.63
N THR A 200 4.20 11.04 41.85
CA THR A 200 5.26 10.48 42.69
C THR A 200 4.99 8.99 42.93
N GLY A 201 5.92 8.14 42.51
CA GLY A 201 5.85 6.69 42.68
C GLY A 201 6.93 6.03 41.83
N GLN A 202 8.16 6.11 42.33
CA GLN A 202 9.34 5.50 41.75
C GLN A 202 9.27 3.98 41.91
N ASP A 203 9.16 3.28 40.79
CA ASP A 203 9.49 1.86 40.67
C ASP A 203 10.58 1.79 39.58
N ASP A 204 11.82 1.49 39.99
CA ASP A 204 13.04 1.55 39.16
C ASP A 204 13.16 0.39 38.15
N THR A 205 12.02 -0.15 37.70
CA THR A 205 11.97 -1.00 36.51
C THR A 205 11.69 -0.10 35.32
N LEU A 206 12.72 0.09 34.47
CA LEU A 206 12.56 0.74 33.17
C LEU A 206 11.31 0.17 32.49
N ASP A 207 10.28 1.00 32.32
CA ASP A 207 9.01 0.60 31.72
C ASP A 207 9.33 -0.08 30.38
N PRO A 208 9.01 -1.38 30.22
CA PRO A 208 9.40 -2.16 29.05
C PRO A 208 8.91 -1.50 27.75
N VAL A 209 7.82 -0.75 27.80
CA VAL A 209 7.31 0.02 26.66
C VAL A 209 8.25 1.16 26.26
N VAL A 210 8.91 1.81 27.20
CA VAL A 210 9.88 2.88 26.94
C VAL A 210 11.14 2.31 26.28
N VAL A 211 11.62 1.16 26.76
CA VAL A 211 12.77 0.46 26.16
C VAL A 211 12.46 0.01 24.73
N LEU A 212 11.28 -0.58 24.51
CA LEU A 212 10.83 -0.99 23.18
C LEU A 212 10.69 0.19 22.22
N ARG A 213 10.22 1.34 22.71
CA ARG A 213 10.12 2.55 21.91
C ARG A 213 11.48 3.12 21.53
N ALA A 214 12.42 3.18 22.48
CA ALA A 214 13.79 3.60 22.20
C ALA A 214 14.46 2.67 21.17
N ARG A 215 14.18 1.36 21.25
CA ARG A 215 14.66 0.39 20.25
C ARG A 215 14.02 0.60 18.88
N ALA A 216 12.72 0.88 18.82
CA ALA A 216 12.02 1.22 17.59
C ALA A 216 12.56 2.52 16.95
N ASP A 217 12.87 3.53 17.76
CA ASP A 217 13.48 4.79 17.30
C ASP A 217 14.91 4.56 16.79
N ALA A 218 15.72 3.75 17.48
CA ALA A 218 17.06 3.39 17.00
C ALA A 218 17.02 2.59 15.69
N LEU A 219 16.05 1.69 15.54
CA LEU A 219 15.79 0.98 14.28
C LEU A 219 15.40 1.94 13.17
N ARG A 220 14.53 2.92 13.44
CA ARG A 220 14.16 3.95 12.47
C ARG A 220 15.38 4.73 11.98
N ASP A 221 16.26 5.14 12.89
CA ASP A 221 17.47 5.88 12.51
C ASP A 221 18.41 5.03 11.65
N ARG A 222 18.52 3.73 11.91
CA ARG A 222 19.24 2.79 11.05
C ARG A 222 18.61 2.69 9.65
N LEU A 223 17.29 2.55 9.57
CA LEU A 223 16.57 2.47 8.29
C LEU A 223 16.74 3.73 7.43
N ARG A 224 16.93 4.91 8.05
CA ARG A 224 17.18 6.17 7.33
C ARG A 224 18.60 6.28 6.78
N CYS A 225 19.55 5.57 7.38
CA CYS A 225 20.97 5.64 7.02
C CYS A 225 21.41 4.52 6.07
N ALA A 226 20.57 3.48 5.90
CA ALA A 226 20.71 2.44 4.90
C ALA A 226 20.21 2.94 3.53
#